data_AF-A0A8T4BIJ0-F1
#
_entry.id   AF-A0A8T4BIJ0-F1
#
_cell.length_a   1.000
_cell.length_b   1.000
_cell.length_c   1.000
_cell.angle_alpha   90.00
_cell.angle_beta   90.00
_cell.angle_gamma   90.00
#
_symmetry.space_group_name_H-M   'P 1'
#
loop_
_entity.id
_entity.type
_entity.pdbx_description
1 polymer ?
#
loop_
_entity_poly.entity_id
_entity_poly.type
_entity_poly.pdbx_seq_one_letter_code
_entity_poly.pdbx_strand_id
1 'polypeptide(L)'
;MATQMTSARRGVATDEMKQVAKDEDVSLDWLIPKIASGSIIIPSNNVRLQKIHNVGIGKGLKTKVNVNIGTSTLNVNLEEEVEKAKVAVKYHADTIMDLSDGGDVKKIRQTLLDTAPIVFGTVPIYEAYNYGIEVHKNPLNLTEDDFLNAFENNAKDGVDYTTIHCGITKDIAKRILKVQRYGGVVSKGGTITAAWMLKHDKENPYLTHYDYLIEIAKKYDVTFSLGDALRPGSILDSHDELQVQEMINISQLTKRAHEQDIQVMVEGPGHVPLNEVAANVRLAKSLIGDVPYYVLGPLVTDIASGHDHIASAIGAAVSASEGVDLLCYLTPSEHLALPNAEEVKAGLIAYRIAAHAGDLVKIRDKVIKWDMKMTEARRTLDWETQLALSIDPEEAAKIHSRTGQHPGNNVPCTMCGGACVYMMLPQQKNYENKNLQQVE
;
A
#
# COMPACT_ATOMS: atom_id res chain seq x y z
N MET A 1 15.78 -20.37 7.17
CA MET A 1 15.44 -20.81 5.79
C MET A 1 16.09 -19.83 4.83
N ALA A 2 16.23 -20.17 3.54
CA ALA A 2 16.74 -19.20 2.56
C ALA A 2 15.66 -18.14 2.24
N THR A 3 16.05 -16.93 1.85
CA THR A 3 15.09 -15.89 1.42
C THR A 3 14.35 -16.31 0.14
N GLN A 4 13.18 -15.74 -0.14
CA GLN A 4 12.48 -15.96 -1.42
C GLN A 4 13.38 -15.60 -2.61
N MET A 5 14.13 -14.50 -2.54
CA MET A 5 15.08 -14.10 -3.59
C MET A 5 16.23 -15.09 -3.74
N THR A 6 16.79 -15.59 -2.63
CA THR A 6 17.83 -16.65 -2.66
C THR A 6 17.29 -17.92 -3.32
N SER A 7 16.08 -18.34 -2.95
CA SER A 7 15.43 -19.53 -3.51
C SER A 7 15.17 -19.36 -5.02
N ALA A 8 14.69 -18.18 -5.43
CA ALA A 8 14.44 -17.87 -6.83
C ALA A 8 15.73 -17.87 -7.67
N ARG A 9 16.83 -17.28 -7.17
CA ARG A 9 18.15 -17.29 -7.84
C ARG A 9 18.73 -18.70 -7.99
N ARG A 10 18.33 -19.63 -7.12
CA ARG A 10 18.67 -21.06 -7.21
C ARG A 10 17.70 -21.86 -8.08
N GLY A 11 16.66 -21.24 -8.64
CA GLY A 11 15.62 -21.91 -9.43
C GLY A 11 14.68 -22.78 -8.59
N VAL A 12 14.58 -22.55 -7.27
CA VAL A 12 13.75 -23.33 -6.37
C VAL A 12 12.38 -22.65 -6.21
N ALA A 13 11.32 -23.35 -6.60
CA ALA A 13 9.94 -22.92 -6.41
C ALA A 13 9.47 -23.18 -4.97
N THR A 14 9.32 -22.12 -4.18
CA THR A 14 8.75 -22.19 -2.82
C THR A 14 7.23 -22.32 -2.85
N ASP A 15 6.61 -22.59 -1.70
CA ASP A 15 5.15 -22.67 -1.61
C ASP A 15 4.50 -21.30 -1.72
N GLU A 16 5.17 -20.24 -1.24
CA GLU A 16 4.72 -18.87 -1.40
C GLU A 16 4.71 -18.45 -2.88
N MET A 17 5.74 -18.82 -3.65
CA MET A 17 5.78 -18.59 -5.10
C MET A 17 4.65 -19.31 -5.84
N LYS A 18 4.32 -20.56 -5.46
CA LYS A 18 3.21 -21.31 -6.05
C LYS A 18 1.86 -20.67 -5.77
N GLN A 19 1.67 -20.16 -4.56
CA GLN A 19 0.46 -19.43 -4.19
C GLN A 19 0.30 -18.16 -5.02
N VAL A 20 1.34 -17.31 -5.06
CA VAL A 20 1.33 -16.08 -5.86
C VAL A 20 1.11 -16.36 -7.35
N ALA A 21 1.77 -17.38 -7.90
CA ALA A 21 1.60 -17.77 -9.30
C ALA A 21 0.13 -18.14 -9.62
N LYS A 22 -0.54 -18.86 -8.71
CA LYS A 22 -1.95 -19.23 -8.84
C LYS A 22 -2.87 -18.00 -8.74
N ASP A 23 -2.69 -17.17 -7.72
CA ASP A 23 -3.57 -16.03 -7.45
C ASP A 23 -3.47 -14.94 -8.54
N GLU A 24 -2.30 -14.86 -9.18
CA GLU A 24 -2.01 -13.94 -10.28
C GLU A 24 -2.19 -14.58 -11.67
N ASP A 25 -2.58 -15.84 -11.79
CA ASP A 25 -2.74 -16.55 -13.07
C ASP A 25 -1.49 -16.43 -13.97
N VAL A 26 -0.31 -16.73 -13.40
CA VAL A 26 0.99 -16.71 -14.09
C VAL A 26 1.75 -18.03 -13.87
N SER A 27 2.68 -18.36 -14.76
CA SER A 27 3.52 -19.54 -14.59
C SER A 27 4.69 -19.29 -13.61
N LEU A 28 5.16 -20.35 -12.94
CA LEU A 28 6.36 -20.30 -12.12
C LEU A 28 7.61 -19.95 -12.94
N ASP A 29 7.71 -20.44 -14.17
CA ASP A 29 8.81 -20.13 -15.10
C ASP A 29 8.90 -18.65 -15.43
N TRP A 30 7.77 -17.92 -15.38
CA TRP A 30 7.73 -16.48 -15.53
C TRP A 30 8.01 -15.75 -14.20
N LEU A 31 7.46 -16.24 -13.09
CA LEU A 31 7.52 -15.59 -11.79
C LEU A 31 8.92 -15.68 -11.14
N ILE A 32 9.55 -16.85 -11.17
CA ILE A 32 10.83 -17.11 -10.49
C ILE A 32 11.94 -16.18 -10.99
N PRO A 33 12.18 -16.01 -12.30
CA PRO A 33 13.21 -15.07 -12.79
C PRO A 33 12.96 -13.62 -12.35
N LYS A 34 11.69 -13.22 -12.21
CA LYS A 34 11.32 -11.88 -11.77
C LYS A 34 11.65 -11.65 -10.30
N ILE A 35 11.38 -12.64 -9.45
CA ILE A 35 11.81 -12.62 -8.04
C ILE A 35 13.33 -12.62 -7.94
N ALA A 36 14.01 -13.47 -8.73
CA ALA A 36 15.48 -13.56 -8.74
C ALA A 36 16.16 -12.23 -9.14
N SER A 37 15.53 -11.47 -10.04
CA SER A 37 15.98 -10.14 -10.46
C SER A 37 15.59 -9.00 -9.51
N GLY A 38 14.67 -9.26 -8.58
CA GLY A 38 14.11 -8.27 -7.66
C GLY A 38 13.03 -7.36 -8.28
N SER A 39 12.44 -7.74 -9.42
CA SER A 39 11.31 -6.99 -10.02
C SER A 39 9.95 -7.34 -9.40
N ILE A 40 9.90 -8.45 -8.67
CA ILE A 40 8.76 -8.90 -7.88
C ILE A 40 9.30 -9.34 -6.52
N ILE A 41 8.62 -8.97 -5.45
CA ILE A 41 8.88 -9.45 -4.09
C ILE A 41 7.69 -10.25 -3.58
N ILE A 42 7.98 -11.16 -2.65
CA ILE A 42 6.98 -11.85 -1.82
C ILE A 42 7.44 -11.68 -0.37
N PRO A 43 6.96 -10.65 0.34
CA PRO A 43 7.27 -10.50 1.76
C PRO A 43 6.70 -11.69 2.53
N SER A 44 7.57 -12.41 3.21
CA SER A 44 7.22 -13.64 3.92
C SER A 44 8.28 -13.98 4.95
N ASN A 45 8.15 -13.41 6.14
CA ASN A 45 9.09 -13.68 7.20
C ASN A 45 9.05 -15.16 7.60
N ASN A 46 10.22 -15.80 7.64
CA ASN A 46 10.33 -17.24 7.86
C ASN A 46 10.08 -17.71 9.30
N VAL A 47 9.88 -16.78 10.25
CA VAL A 47 9.44 -17.08 11.63
C VAL A 47 7.97 -16.75 11.88
N ARG A 48 7.21 -16.36 10.85
CA ARG A 48 5.76 -16.15 10.95
C ARG A 48 5.08 -17.42 11.47
N LEU A 49 4.48 -17.34 12.65
CA LEU A 49 3.84 -18.49 13.31
C LEU A 49 2.54 -18.91 12.63
N GLN A 50 1.78 -17.94 12.15
CA GLN A 50 0.51 -18.16 11.45
C GLN A 50 0.76 -18.29 9.95
N LYS A 51 0.07 -19.22 9.29
CA LYS A 51 0.02 -19.25 7.83
C LYS A 51 -0.75 -18.03 7.33
N ILE A 52 -0.09 -17.18 6.56
CA ILE A 52 -0.68 -15.97 5.98
C ILE A 52 -1.02 -16.18 4.49
N HIS A 53 -1.85 -15.28 3.95
CA HIS A 53 -2.04 -15.18 2.50
C HIS A 53 -0.94 -14.30 1.90
N ASN A 54 0.14 -14.92 1.39
CA ASN A 54 1.23 -14.18 0.75
C ASN A 54 0.79 -13.55 -0.57
N VAL A 55 1.20 -12.30 -0.79
CA VAL A 55 0.96 -11.58 -2.04
C VAL A 55 2.28 -11.27 -2.75
N GLY A 56 2.27 -11.34 -4.08
CA GLY A 56 3.36 -10.85 -4.92
C GLY A 56 3.20 -9.37 -5.22
N ILE A 57 4.25 -8.58 -5.04
CA ILE A 57 4.26 -7.14 -5.31
C ILE A 57 5.31 -6.88 -6.40
N GLY A 58 4.91 -6.33 -7.54
CA GLY A 58 5.83 -5.96 -8.61
C GLY A 58 5.26 -6.02 -10.01
N LYS A 59 6.13 -5.74 -10.98
CA LYS A 59 5.75 -5.49 -12.38
C LYS A 59 5.09 -6.70 -13.04
N GLY A 60 3.91 -6.46 -13.62
CA GLY A 60 3.10 -7.47 -14.32
C GLY A 60 2.11 -8.22 -13.44
N LEU A 61 2.13 -7.98 -12.13
CA LEU A 61 1.09 -8.41 -11.20
C LEU A 61 0.04 -7.32 -11.03
N LYS A 62 -1.10 -7.66 -10.41
CA LYS A 62 -2.10 -6.65 -10.00
C LYS A 62 -1.49 -5.67 -9.00
N THR A 63 -1.91 -4.41 -9.06
CA THR A 63 -1.53 -3.41 -8.07
C THR A 63 -2.10 -3.78 -6.71
N LYS A 64 -1.25 -3.76 -5.68
CA LYS A 64 -1.63 -4.11 -4.29
C LYS A 64 -2.02 -2.87 -3.49
N VAL A 65 -2.79 -3.04 -2.43
CA VAL A 65 -3.23 -1.97 -1.53
C VAL A 65 -2.82 -2.31 -0.09
N ASN A 66 -2.09 -1.37 0.52
CA ASN A 66 -1.73 -1.39 1.94
C ASN A 66 -2.71 -0.56 2.77
N VAL A 67 -3.06 -1.08 3.95
CA VAL A 67 -3.80 -0.37 4.99
C VAL A 67 -2.87 -0.06 6.17
N ASN A 68 -2.92 1.16 6.68
CA ASN A 68 -2.22 1.53 7.90
C ASN A 68 -3.17 1.54 9.11
N ILE A 69 -2.74 0.93 10.19
CA ILE A 69 -3.38 1.03 11.51
C ILE A 69 -2.30 1.36 12.55
N GLY A 70 -2.69 1.56 13.80
CA GLY A 70 -1.79 1.76 14.91
C GLY A 70 -2.26 2.83 15.89
N THR A 71 -1.76 2.73 17.11
CA THR A 71 -2.01 3.69 18.18
C THR A 71 -1.10 4.92 18.06
N SER A 72 -1.45 5.97 18.81
CA SER A 72 -0.55 7.10 19.03
C SER A 72 -0.28 7.33 20.51
N THR A 73 0.77 8.10 20.82
CA THR A 73 1.02 8.60 22.19
C THR A 73 -0.17 9.36 22.82
N LEU A 74 -1.14 9.84 22.03
CA LEU A 74 -2.33 10.53 22.51
C LEU A 74 -3.58 9.64 22.60
N ASN A 75 -3.62 8.52 21.87
CA ASN A 75 -4.74 7.59 21.88
C ASN A 75 -4.26 6.15 21.73
N VAL A 76 -4.38 5.38 22.81
CA VAL A 76 -3.96 3.98 22.89
C VAL A 76 -5.20 3.11 23.14
N ASN A 77 -5.73 2.53 22.07
CA ASN A 77 -6.88 1.64 22.14
C ASN A 77 -6.66 0.38 21.29
N LEU A 78 -6.14 -0.68 21.92
CA LEU A 78 -5.86 -1.95 21.24
C LEU A 78 -7.12 -2.60 20.65
N GLU A 79 -8.27 -2.47 21.31
CA GLU A 79 -9.53 -3.08 20.82
C GLU A 79 -9.97 -2.44 19.50
N GLU A 80 -9.79 -1.12 19.37
CA GLU A 80 -10.05 -0.39 18.13
C GLU A 80 -9.07 -0.78 17.02
N GLU A 81 -7.78 -0.95 17.32
CA GLU A 81 -6.80 -1.43 16.33
C GLU A 81 -7.12 -2.85 15.84
N VAL A 82 -7.56 -3.73 16.75
CA VAL A 82 -8.01 -5.09 16.40
C VAL A 82 -9.22 -5.05 15.49
N GLU A 83 -10.20 -4.17 15.75
CA GLU A 83 -11.37 -4.03 14.88
C GLU A 83 -10.98 -3.51 13.49
N LYS A 84 -10.09 -2.51 13.42
CA LYS A 84 -9.55 -2.00 12.16
C LYS A 84 -8.82 -3.08 11.35
N ALA A 85 -8.01 -3.91 12.00
CA ALA A 85 -7.35 -5.04 11.38
C ALA A 85 -8.35 -6.07 10.81
N LYS A 86 -9.39 -6.41 11.58
CA LYS A 86 -10.46 -7.31 11.11
C LYS A 86 -11.19 -6.75 9.90
N VAL A 87 -11.50 -5.45 9.90
CA VAL A 87 -12.10 -4.77 8.75
C VAL A 87 -11.18 -4.82 7.54
N ALA A 88 -9.89 -4.51 7.70
CA ALA A 88 -8.91 -4.59 6.62
C ALA A 88 -8.87 -6.00 5.98
N VAL A 89 -8.86 -7.06 6.81
CA VAL A 89 -8.91 -8.45 6.33
C VAL A 89 -10.25 -8.78 5.67
N LYS A 90 -11.39 -8.38 6.27
CA LYS A 90 -12.74 -8.63 5.75
C LYS A 90 -12.91 -8.07 4.34
N TYR A 91 -12.39 -6.87 4.09
CA TYR A 91 -12.45 -6.19 2.79
C TYR A 91 -11.19 -6.42 1.94
N HIS A 92 -10.44 -7.47 2.25
CA HIS A 92 -9.35 -8.01 1.43
C HIS A 92 -8.20 -7.03 1.19
N ALA A 93 -7.72 -6.30 2.20
CA ALA A 93 -6.42 -5.61 2.11
C ALA A 93 -5.31 -6.60 1.70
N ASP A 94 -4.37 -6.17 0.85
CA ASP A 94 -3.27 -7.04 0.41
C ASP A 94 -2.15 -7.10 1.45
N THR A 95 -1.89 -5.94 2.07
CA THR A 95 -0.94 -5.80 3.17
C THR A 95 -1.52 -4.89 4.25
N ILE A 96 -1.01 -5.02 5.47
CA ILE A 96 -1.30 -4.10 6.57
C ILE A 96 0.00 -3.62 7.21
N MET A 97 0.03 -2.38 7.69
CA MET A 97 1.12 -1.89 8.53
C MET A 97 0.62 -1.47 9.91
N ASP A 98 1.36 -1.88 10.93
CA ASP A 98 1.24 -1.33 12.28
C ASP A 98 2.22 -0.16 12.45
N LEU A 99 1.64 1.03 12.63
CA LEU A 99 2.33 2.30 12.81
C LEU A 99 2.30 2.82 14.26
N SER A 100 1.94 1.94 15.20
CA SER A 100 1.83 2.26 16.62
C SER A 100 3.11 2.90 17.18
N ASP A 101 2.95 4.01 17.90
CA ASP A 101 4.03 4.66 18.65
C ASP A 101 3.69 4.98 20.12
N GLY A 102 2.50 4.56 20.56
CA GLY A 102 2.00 4.77 21.92
C GLY A 102 1.51 3.49 22.60
N GLY A 103 1.74 3.40 23.91
CA GLY A 103 1.43 2.20 24.70
C GLY A 103 2.45 1.08 24.53
N ASP A 104 2.08 -0.15 24.92
CA ASP A 104 2.92 -1.34 24.77
C ASP A 104 2.94 -1.78 23.30
N VAL A 105 3.80 -1.14 22.52
CA VAL A 105 3.91 -1.32 21.06
C VAL A 105 4.20 -2.76 20.69
N LYS A 106 4.98 -3.47 21.51
CA LYS A 106 5.30 -4.88 21.29
C LYS A 106 4.04 -5.74 21.42
N LYS A 107 3.28 -5.57 22.51
CA LYS A 107 2.03 -6.31 22.70
C LYS A 107 1.00 -5.99 21.62
N ILE A 108 0.89 -4.71 21.24
CA ILE A 108 -0.01 -4.27 20.16
C ILE A 108 0.37 -4.97 18.86
N ARG A 109 1.62 -4.86 18.43
CA ARG A 109 2.13 -5.54 17.23
C ARG A 109 1.80 -7.02 17.25
N GLN A 110 2.21 -7.75 18.28
CA GLN A 110 1.97 -9.20 18.38
C GLN A 110 0.48 -9.56 18.26
N THR A 111 -0.40 -8.79 18.91
CA THR A 111 -1.85 -8.98 18.82
C THR A 111 -2.37 -8.75 17.39
N LEU A 112 -1.85 -7.73 16.69
CA LEU A 112 -2.24 -7.41 15.33
C LEU A 112 -1.69 -8.43 14.32
N LEU A 113 -0.49 -8.98 14.53
CA LEU A 113 0.05 -10.07 13.71
C LEU A 113 -0.89 -11.28 13.73
N ASP A 114 -1.40 -11.65 14.91
CA ASP A 114 -2.32 -12.79 15.08
C ASP A 114 -3.72 -12.51 14.48
N THR A 115 -4.16 -11.25 14.55
CA THR A 115 -5.48 -10.80 14.07
C THR A 115 -5.54 -10.72 12.55
N ALA A 116 -4.44 -10.35 11.90
CA ALA A 116 -4.36 -10.11 10.46
C ALA A 116 -3.48 -11.17 9.76
N PRO A 117 -4.06 -12.29 9.26
CA PRO A 117 -3.34 -13.35 8.54
C PRO A 117 -2.98 -12.97 7.09
N ILE A 118 -2.52 -11.73 6.90
CA ILE A 118 -2.05 -11.18 5.63
C ILE A 118 -0.63 -10.62 5.83
N VAL A 119 0.00 -10.21 4.74
CA VAL A 119 1.36 -9.65 4.79
C VAL A 119 1.39 -8.40 5.68
N PHE A 120 2.32 -8.37 6.63
CA PHE A 120 2.37 -7.40 7.71
C PHE A 120 3.66 -6.59 7.71
N GLY A 121 3.55 -5.27 7.75
CA GLY A 121 4.67 -4.34 7.79
C GLY A 121 4.72 -3.49 9.05
N THR A 122 5.89 -2.91 9.34
CA THR A 122 6.06 -1.94 10.43
C THR A 122 7.10 -0.88 10.08
N VAL A 123 7.20 0.14 10.95
CA VAL A 123 8.25 1.16 10.88
C VAL A 123 9.05 1.11 12.20
N PRO A 124 10.16 0.35 12.27
CA PRO A 124 10.83 0.05 13.55
C PRO A 124 11.26 1.26 14.38
N ILE A 125 11.56 2.40 13.74
CA ILE A 125 11.90 3.64 14.47
C ILE A 125 10.75 4.13 15.37
N TYR A 126 9.51 3.70 15.17
CA TYR A 126 8.39 4.05 16.06
C TYR A 126 8.44 3.29 17.39
N GLU A 127 8.86 2.02 17.38
CA GLU A 127 9.16 1.27 18.61
C GLU A 127 10.35 1.90 19.34
N ALA A 128 11.43 2.23 18.63
CA ALA A 128 12.58 2.91 19.23
C ALA A 128 12.16 4.27 19.83
N TYR A 129 11.37 5.06 19.12
CA TYR A 129 10.83 6.33 19.62
C TYR A 129 10.03 6.15 20.92
N ASN A 130 9.11 5.18 20.93
CA ASN A 130 8.32 4.84 22.12
C ASN A 130 9.22 4.43 23.30
N TYR A 131 10.21 3.56 23.05
CA TYR A 131 11.21 3.17 24.05
C TYR A 131 11.97 4.38 24.62
N GLY A 132 12.35 5.34 23.78
CA GLY A 132 13.00 6.58 24.20
C GLY A 132 12.13 7.46 25.10
N ILE A 133 10.81 7.45 24.91
CA ILE A 133 9.87 8.12 25.83
C ILE A 133 9.80 7.35 27.15
N GLU A 134 9.58 6.04 27.10
CA GLU A 134 9.30 5.23 28.28
C GLU A 134 10.52 5.09 29.20
N VAL A 135 11.68 4.80 28.62
CA VAL A 135 12.91 4.50 29.35
C VAL A 135 13.78 5.74 29.51
N HIS A 136 14.09 6.44 28.41
CA HIS A 136 15.02 7.56 28.44
C HIS A 136 14.37 8.90 28.83
N LYS A 137 13.04 8.94 28.98
CA LYS A 137 12.22 10.15 29.25
C LYS A 137 12.41 11.27 28.21
N ASN A 138 13.03 10.95 27.08
CA ASN A 138 13.27 11.86 25.97
C ASN A 138 13.47 11.01 24.70
N PRO A 139 12.59 11.14 23.69
CA PRO A 139 12.66 10.33 22.47
C PRO A 139 13.93 10.56 21.64
N LEU A 140 14.67 11.64 21.88
CA LEU A 140 15.92 11.93 21.19
C LEU A 140 17.16 11.46 21.97
N ASN A 141 17.00 10.84 23.14
CA ASN A 141 18.09 10.21 23.89
C ASN A 141 18.36 8.76 23.45
N LEU A 142 17.78 8.33 22.33
CA LEU A 142 18.06 7.04 21.73
C LEU A 142 19.56 6.87 21.44
N THR A 143 20.00 5.63 21.53
CA THR A 143 21.31 5.17 21.05
C THR A 143 21.18 4.57 19.66
N GLU A 144 22.28 4.34 18.96
CA GLU A 144 22.26 3.59 17.69
C GLU A 144 21.70 2.17 17.91
N ASP A 145 22.04 1.54 19.05
CA ASP A 145 21.54 0.23 19.42
C ASP A 145 20.01 0.21 19.57
N ASP A 146 19.38 1.28 20.05
CA ASP A 146 17.92 1.35 20.16
C ASP A 146 17.23 1.26 18.77
N PHE A 147 17.83 1.86 17.73
CA PHE A 147 17.34 1.76 16.35
C PHE A 147 17.46 0.33 15.83
N LEU A 148 18.61 -0.31 16.06
CA LEU A 148 18.91 -1.66 15.58
C LEU A 148 18.12 -2.72 16.32
N ASN A 149 17.99 -2.59 17.65
CA ASN A 149 17.19 -3.47 18.50
C ASN A 149 15.72 -3.43 18.08
N ALA A 150 15.17 -2.25 17.80
CA ALA A 150 13.79 -2.16 17.31
C ALA A 150 13.63 -2.90 15.97
N PHE A 151 14.55 -2.73 15.03
CA PHE A 151 14.53 -3.48 13.76
C PHE A 151 14.56 -5.00 14.00
N GLU A 152 15.48 -5.47 14.84
CA GLU A 152 15.65 -6.90 15.15
C GLU A 152 14.44 -7.47 15.90
N ASN A 153 13.83 -6.71 16.82
CA ASN A 153 12.62 -7.11 17.54
C ASN A 153 11.44 -7.35 16.58
N ASN A 154 11.23 -6.45 15.62
CA ASN A 154 10.19 -6.58 14.60
C ASN A 154 10.45 -7.81 13.71
N ALA A 155 11.69 -8.04 13.29
CA ALA A 155 12.06 -9.23 12.52
C ALA A 155 11.80 -10.53 13.31
N LYS A 156 12.13 -10.56 14.61
CA LYS A 156 11.88 -11.71 15.51
C LYS A 156 10.40 -11.97 15.75
N ASP A 157 9.57 -10.94 15.81
CA ASP A 157 8.12 -11.08 15.99
C ASP A 157 7.42 -11.63 14.73
N GLY A 158 8.10 -11.67 13.58
CA GLY A 158 7.53 -12.20 12.34
C GLY A 158 6.91 -11.14 11.42
N VAL A 159 7.40 -9.91 11.47
CA VAL A 159 7.04 -8.84 10.52
C VAL A 159 7.64 -9.15 9.14
N ASP A 160 6.84 -9.09 8.07
CA ASP A 160 7.22 -9.50 6.72
C ASP A 160 8.06 -8.46 5.98
N TYR A 161 7.80 -7.17 6.23
CA TYR A 161 8.59 -6.08 5.70
C TYR A 161 8.70 -4.90 6.67
N THR A 162 9.79 -4.15 6.58
CA THR A 162 10.02 -3.01 7.46
C THR A 162 10.40 -1.77 6.68
N THR A 163 9.79 -0.63 7.04
CA THR A 163 10.18 0.67 6.51
C THR A 163 11.40 1.19 7.25
N ILE A 164 12.50 1.39 6.52
CA ILE A 164 13.74 1.96 7.05
C ILE A 164 14.11 3.25 6.31
N HIS A 165 14.23 4.34 7.07
CA HIS A 165 14.54 5.68 6.55
C HIS A 165 16.06 5.86 6.44
N CYS A 166 16.70 5.04 5.62
CA CYS A 166 18.17 5.00 5.46
C CYS A 166 18.71 5.93 4.37
N GLY A 167 17.82 6.60 3.59
CA GLY A 167 18.19 7.50 2.51
C GLY A 167 18.65 8.90 2.94
N ILE A 168 18.42 9.27 4.20
CA ILE A 168 18.88 10.55 4.77
C ILE A 168 20.33 10.43 5.23
N THR A 169 21.22 11.23 4.64
CA THR A 169 22.61 11.38 5.12
C THR A 169 22.74 12.55 6.09
N LYS A 170 23.84 12.60 6.85
CA LYS A 170 24.14 13.70 7.78
C LYS A 170 24.13 15.06 7.09
N ASP A 171 24.60 15.12 5.86
CA ASP A 171 24.59 16.34 5.07
C ASP A 171 23.17 16.76 4.69
N ILE A 172 22.33 15.83 4.24
CA ILE A 172 20.91 16.10 3.98
C ILE A 172 20.19 16.56 5.25
N ALA A 173 20.43 15.89 6.39
CA ALA A 173 19.85 16.30 7.67
C ALA A 173 20.20 17.74 8.04
N LYS A 174 21.43 18.19 7.77
CA LYS A 174 21.84 19.60 7.94
C LYS A 174 21.17 20.55 6.93
N ARG A 175 20.91 20.09 5.71
CA ARG A 175 20.21 20.88 4.68
C ARG A 175 18.73 21.07 4.98
N ILE A 176 18.06 20.13 5.66
CA ILE A 176 16.66 20.28 6.10
C ILE A 176 16.43 21.59 6.86
N LEU A 177 17.42 22.05 7.64
CA LEU A 177 17.33 23.31 8.39
C LEU A 177 17.44 24.58 7.52
N LYS A 178 17.86 24.44 6.26
CA LYS A 178 18.12 25.55 5.32
C LYS A 178 17.07 25.61 4.22
N VAL A 179 16.66 24.46 3.70
CA VAL A 179 15.65 24.35 2.63
C VAL A 179 14.29 24.77 3.18
N GLN A 180 13.65 25.72 2.50
CA GLN A 180 12.32 26.20 2.86
C GLN A 180 11.27 25.42 2.08
N ARG A 181 10.76 24.35 2.69
CA ARG A 181 9.55 23.64 2.21
C ARG A 181 8.30 24.30 2.77
N TYR A 182 7.22 24.30 2.00
CA TYR A 182 5.90 24.77 2.41
C TYR A 182 5.27 23.85 3.45
N GLY A 183 5.30 22.54 3.23
CA GLY A 183 4.80 21.50 4.14
C GLY A 183 5.84 20.94 5.11
N GLY A 184 7.12 21.34 4.97
CA GLY A 184 8.21 20.86 5.82
C GLY A 184 8.59 19.39 5.58
N VAL A 185 9.09 18.72 6.62
CA VAL A 185 9.36 17.27 6.61
C VAL A 185 8.21 16.56 7.31
N VAL A 186 7.41 15.82 6.55
CA VAL A 186 6.16 15.20 7.02
C VAL A 186 6.27 13.71 7.34
N SER A 187 7.39 13.07 7.01
CA SER A 187 7.61 11.69 7.43
C SER A 187 7.91 11.63 8.92
N LYS A 188 7.05 10.96 9.70
CA LYS A 188 7.28 10.73 11.14
C LYS A 188 8.65 10.07 11.38
N GLY A 189 8.94 8.97 10.67
CA GLY A 189 10.21 8.25 10.82
C GLY A 189 11.41 9.03 10.30
N GLY A 190 11.23 9.78 9.20
CA GLY A 190 12.22 10.71 8.67
C GLY A 190 12.61 11.80 9.67
N THR A 191 11.61 12.45 10.27
CA THR A 191 11.77 13.51 11.26
C THR A 191 12.47 13.00 12.52
N ILE A 192 12.06 11.84 13.06
CA ILE A 192 12.71 11.25 14.25
C ILE A 192 14.19 10.98 13.95
N THR A 193 14.49 10.38 12.80
CA THR A 193 15.85 10.03 12.39
C THR A 193 16.72 11.29 12.20
N ALA A 194 16.22 12.28 11.44
CA ALA A 194 16.94 13.52 11.20
C ALA A 194 17.16 14.34 12.48
N ALA A 195 16.17 14.42 13.36
CA ALA A 195 16.29 15.10 14.65
C ALA A 195 17.36 14.45 15.55
N TRP A 196 17.42 13.12 15.56
CA TRP A 196 18.46 12.38 16.27
C TRP A 196 19.86 12.69 15.69
N MET A 197 20.00 12.63 14.37
CA MET A 197 21.27 12.91 13.68
C MET A 197 21.78 14.33 13.97
N LEU A 198 20.89 15.32 13.95
CA LEU A 198 21.21 16.72 14.23
C LEU A 198 21.62 16.94 15.69
N LYS A 199 20.92 16.30 16.64
CA LYS A 199 21.22 16.43 18.07
C LYS A 199 22.59 15.84 18.43
N HIS A 200 22.92 14.68 17.87
CA HIS A 200 24.16 13.95 18.19
C HIS A 200 25.31 14.29 17.23
N ASP A 201 25.07 15.11 16.21
CA ASP A 201 25.97 15.36 15.07
C ASP A 201 26.55 14.04 14.51
N LYS A 202 25.69 13.05 14.28
CA LYS A 202 26.05 11.71 13.79
C LYS A 202 25.39 11.38 12.44
N GLU A 203 25.96 10.39 11.76
CA GLU A 203 25.35 9.81 10.57
C GLU A 203 24.15 8.93 10.94
N ASN A 204 23.27 8.68 9.97
CA ASN A 204 22.08 7.86 10.12
C ASN A 204 22.42 6.43 10.58
N PRO A 205 21.89 5.95 11.72
CA PRO A 205 22.20 4.61 12.24
C PRO A 205 21.86 3.48 11.26
N TYR A 206 20.76 3.61 10.51
CA TYR A 206 20.39 2.61 9.51
C TYR A 206 21.35 2.59 8.32
N LEU A 207 21.98 3.72 8.00
CA LEU A 207 22.97 3.82 6.93
C LEU A 207 24.34 3.29 7.36
N THR A 208 24.81 3.66 8.56
CA THR A 208 26.11 3.21 9.09
C THR A 208 26.14 1.71 9.36
N HIS A 209 25.00 1.13 9.75
CA HIS A 209 24.85 -0.29 10.08
C HIS A 209 24.06 -1.07 9.03
N TYR A 210 24.02 -0.61 7.77
CA TYR A 210 23.21 -1.22 6.73
C TYR A 210 23.52 -2.71 6.48
N ASP A 211 24.79 -3.12 6.57
CA ASP A 211 25.17 -4.53 6.42
C ASP A 211 24.62 -5.40 7.56
N TYR A 212 24.58 -4.87 8.79
CA TYR A 212 23.96 -5.56 9.92
C TYR A 212 22.45 -5.74 9.73
N LEU A 213 21.77 -4.72 9.19
CA LEU A 213 20.35 -4.85 8.81
C LEU A 213 20.15 -5.92 7.74
N ILE A 214 21.04 -6.00 6.74
CA ILE A 214 21.03 -7.04 5.71
C ILE A 214 21.19 -8.43 6.34
N GLU A 215 22.10 -8.61 7.30
CA GLU A 215 22.29 -9.88 8.00
C GLU A 215 21.02 -10.34 8.71
N ILE A 216 20.36 -9.43 9.43
CA ILE A 216 19.07 -9.72 10.09
C ILE A 216 17.99 -10.03 9.04
N ALA A 217 17.86 -9.20 8.00
CA ALA A 217 16.89 -9.40 6.94
C ALA A 217 17.07 -10.75 6.24
N LYS A 218 18.32 -11.17 5.97
CA LYS A 218 18.65 -12.47 5.38
C LYS A 218 18.28 -13.63 6.29
N LYS A 219 18.48 -13.48 7.60
CA LYS A 219 18.15 -14.50 8.61
C LYS A 219 16.65 -14.75 8.68
N TYR A 220 15.84 -13.70 8.65
CA TYR A 220 14.39 -13.77 8.86
C TYR A 220 13.56 -13.68 7.57
N ASP A 221 14.17 -13.43 6.42
CA ASP A 221 13.49 -13.11 5.14
C ASP A 221 12.57 -11.87 5.23
N VAL A 222 13.06 -10.83 5.92
CA VAL A 222 12.37 -9.54 6.00
C VAL A 222 12.66 -8.76 4.72
N THR A 223 11.60 -8.30 4.06
CA THR A 223 11.72 -7.39 2.90
C THR A 223 12.01 -5.97 3.39
N PHE A 224 12.95 -5.28 2.76
CA PHE A 224 13.13 -3.85 2.99
C PHE A 224 12.10 -3.05 2.23
N SER A 225 11.38 -2.18 2.95
CA SER A 225 10.70 -1.02 2.36
C SER A 225 11.61 0.19 2.60
N LEU A 226 12.31 0.66 1.58
CA LEU A 226 13.23 1.79 1.76
C LEU A 226 12.42 3.09 1.73
N GLY A 227 12.30 3.70 2.92
CA GLY A 227 11.35 4.79 3.20
C GLY A 227 11.69 6.11 2.52
N ASP A 228 10.67 6.93 2.31
CA ASP A 228 10.72 8.25 1.69
C ASP A 228 10.65 9.37 2.74
N ALA A 229 11.69 9.48 3.58
CA ALA A 229 11.74 10.41 4.69
C ALA A 229 11.50 11.87 4.30
N LEU A 230 11.86 12.23 3.07
CA LEU A 230 11.80 13.56 2.50
C LEU A 230 10.76 13.61 1.39
N ARG A 231 9.71 12.79 1.45
CA ARG A 231 8.53 13.01 0.59
C ARG A 231 7.94 14.41 0.77
N PRO A 232 7.32 14.98 -0.28
CA PRO A 232 6.59 16.23 -0.20
C PRO A 232 5.33 16.07 0.66
N GLY A 233 5.13 17.02 1.58
CA GLY A 233 3.94 17.13 2.42
C GLY A 233 2.94 18.20 1.98
N SER A 234 3.23 18.85 0.86
CA SER A 234 2.33 19.76 0.16
C SER A 234 2.58 19.61 -1.34
N ILE A 235 1.57 19.86 -2.16
CA ILE A 235 1.74 19.90 -3.62
C ILE A 235 2.80 20.94 -4.06
N LEU A 236 3.11 21.92 -3.21
CA LEU A 236 4.12 22.95 -3.46
C LEU A 236 5.57 22.48 -3.26
N ASP A 237 5.77 21.33 -2.62
CA ASP A 237 7.10 20.75 -2.34
C ASP A 237 7.47 19.62 -3.32
N SER A 238 6.61 19.34 -4.31
CA SER A 238 6.83 18.24 -5.24
C SER A 238 8.09 18.46 -6.09
N HIS A 239 8.89 17.41 -6.24
CA HIS A 239 10.16 17.40 -6.98
C HIS A 239 11.23 18.35 -6.46
N ASP A 240 11.18 18.73 -5.18
CA ASP A 240 12.24 19.55 -4.59
C ASP A 240 13.58 18.80 -4.46
N GLU A 241 14.62 19.54 -4.08
CA GLU A 241 15.98 18.98 -4.00
C GLU A 241 16.11 17.86 -2.95
N LEU A 242 15.38 17.96 -1.83
CA LEU A 242 15.47 16.98 -0.75
C LEU A 242 14.83 15.65 -1.15
N GLN A 243 13.66 15.68 -1.81
CA GLN A 243 12.98 14.50 -2.31
C GLN A 243 13.86 13.76 -3.33
N VAL A 244 14.36 14.49 -4.34
CA VAL A 244 15.14 13.88 -5.42
C VAL A 244 16.47 13.33 -4.89
N GLN A 245 17.10 14.03 -3.96
CA GLN A 245 18.37 13.55 -3.41
C GLN A 245 18.21 12.28 -2.57
N GLU A 246 17.16 12.17 -1.75
CA GLU A 246 16.87 10.92 -1.05
C GLU A 246 16.62 9.77 -2.03
N MET A 247 15.83 10.01 -3.07
CA MET A 247 15.52 9.01 -4.09
C MET A 247 16.80 8.45 -4.75
N ILE A 248 17.80 9.31 -5.02
CA ILE A 248 19.11 8.89 -5.53
C ILE A 248 19.82 7.97 -4.52
N ASN A 249 19.88 8.35 -3.24
CA ASN A 249 20.53 7.54 -2.21
C ASN A 249 19.85 6.17 -2.04
N ILE A 250 18.51 6.17 -2.01
CA ILE A 250 17.71 4.95 -1.89
C ILE A 250 18.00 4.01 -3.06
N SER A 251 18.11 4.51 -4.30
CA SER A 251 18.45 3.68 -5.46
C SER A 251 19.79 2.93 -5.33
N GLN A 252 20.77 3.52 -4.64
CA GLN A 252 22.07 2.90 -4.39
C GLN A 252 21.96 1.81 -3.31
N LEU A 253 21.21 2.09 -2.24
CA LEU A 253 20.96 1.14 -1.16
C LEU A 253 20.13 -0.06 -1.63
N THR A 254 19.15 0.14 -2.50
CA THR A 254 18.39 -0.93 -3.17
C THR A 254 19.32 -1.90 -3.88
N LYS A 255 20.28 -1.41 -4.68
CA LYS A 255 21.24 -2.25 -5.40
C LYS A 255 22.10 -3.07 -4.43
N ARG A 256 22.61 -2.43 -3.38
CA ARG A 256 23.41 -3.09 -2.34
C ARG A 256 22.65 -4.21 -1.63
N ALA A 257 21.38 -3.99 -1.29
CA ALA A 257 20.53 -5.03 -0.69
C ALA A 257 20.25 -6.19 -1.66
N HIS A 258 19.96 -5.90 -2.94
CA HIS A 258 19.76 -6.92 -3.97
C HIS A 258 21.00 -7.78 -4.23
N GLU A 259 22.21 -7.20 -4.16
CA GLU A 259 23.47 -7.94 -4.26
C GLU A 259 23.61 -9.01 -3.15
N GLN A 260 22.90 -8.84 -2.03
CA GLN A 260 22.91 -9.74 -0.88
C GLN A 260 21.67 -10.65 -0.77
N ASP A 261 20.88 -10.76 -1.84
CA ASP A 261 19.64 -11.56 -1.91
C ASP A 261 18.52 -11.07 -0.97
N ILE A 262 18.50 -9.77 -0.66
CA ILE A 262 17.41 -9.14 0.11
C ILE A 262 16.35 -8.61 -0.85
N GLN A 263 15.09 -8.92 -0.56
CA GLN A 263 13.94 -8.37 -1.29
C GLN A 263 13.75 -6.90 -0.90
N VAL A 264 13.53 -6.03 -1.89
CA VAL A 264 13.37 -4.59 -1.67
C VAL A 264 12.15 -4.05 -2.42
N MET A 265 11.42 -3.16 -1.76
CA MET A 265 10.56 -2.16 -2.41
C MET A 265 11.01 -0.75 -1.99
N VAL A 266 10.70 0.24 -2.81
CA VAL A 266 11.06 1.64 -2.58
C VAL A 266 9.81 2.46 -2.34
N GLU A 267 9.81 3.27 -1.29
CA GLU A 267 8.70 4.17 -0.98
C GLU A 267 8.75 5.47 -1.80
N GLY A 268 7.61 6.10 -1.98
CA GLY A 268 7.40 7.24 -2.84
C GLY A 268 6.27 8.15 -2.38
N PRO A 269 6.17 9.34 -3.00
CA PRO A 269 5.68 10.54 -2.36
C PRO A 269 4.23 10.53 -1.90
N GLY A 270 3.97 11.51 -1.02
CA GLY A 270 2.67 11.86 -0.45
C GLY A 270 1.88 12.88 -1.26
N HIS A 271 2.35 14.13 -1.37
CA HIS A 271 1.60 15.21 -2.04
C HIS A 271 2.24 15.59 -3.38
N VAL A 272 1.53 15.37 -4.48
CA VAL A 272 2.03 15.59 -5.84
C VAL A 272 0.88 16.11 -6.71
N PRO A 273 0.95 17.32 -7.28
CA PRO A 273 -0.13 17.83 -8.13
C PRO A 273 -0.33 16.91 -9.34
N LEU A 274 -1.58 16.79 -9.82
CA LEU A 274 -1.97 15.74 -10.78
C LEU A 274 -1.08 15.69 -12.04
N ASN A 275 -0.66 16.85 -12.57
CA ASN A 275 0.20 16.95 -13.75
C ASN A 275 1.61 16.38 -13.54
N GLU A 276 2.04 16.19 -12.29
CA GLU A 276 3.37 15.74 -11.92
C GLU A 276 3.44 14.28 -11.48
N VAL A 277 2.30 13.65 -11.19
CA VAL A 277 2.23 12.26 -10.69
C VAL A 277 2.95 11.29 -11.63
N ALA A 278 2.63 11.32 -12.93
CA ALA A 278 3.28 10.43 -13.90
C ALA A 278 4.78 10.72 -14.05
N ALA A 279 5.18 12.00 -14.00
CA ALA A 279 6.59 12.38 -14.05
C ALA A 279 7.36 11.84 -12.84
N ASN A 280 6.75 11.87 -11.65
CA ASN A 280 7.35 11.37 -10.43
C ASN A 280 7.61 9.86 -10.49
N VAL A 281 6.61 9.08 -10.90
CA VAL A 281 6.76 7.62 -11.05
C VAL A 281 7.84 7.28 -12.08
N ARG A 282 7.86 7.97 -13.22
CA ARG A 282 8.88 7.75 -14.26
C ARG A 282 10.28 8.12 -13.77
N LEU A 283 10.43 9.21 -13.01
CA LEU A 283 11.69 9.58 -12.38
C LEU A 283 12.18 8.49 -11.44
N ALA A 284 11.33 8.02 -10.52
CA ALA A 284 11.68 6.94 -9.60
C ALA A 284 12.09 5.67 -10.34
N LYS A 285 11.27 5.20 -11.28
CA LYS A 285 11.53 4.00 -12.10
C LYS A 285 12.79 4.14 -12.98
N SER A 286 13.18 5.35 -13.38
CA SER A 286 14.46 5.57 -14.08
C SER A 286 15.69 5.29 -13.21
N LEU A 287 15.57 5.47 -11.89
CA LEU A 287 16.65 5.25 -10.92
C LEU A 287 16.65 3.82 -10.37
N ILE A 288 15.48 3.27 -10.07
CA ILE A 288 15.32 1.96 -9.42
C ILE A 288 15.02 0.81 -10.42
N GLY A 289 14.76 1.12 -11.69
CA GLY A 289 14.38 0.14 -12.70
C GLY A 289 13.03 -0.51 -12.38
N ASP A 290 12.99 -1.85 -12.46
CA ASP A 290 11.77 -2.64 -12.23
C ASP A 290 11.55 -3.02 -10.74
N VAL A 291 12.35 -2.48 -9.81
CA VAL A 291 12.13 -2.66 -8.36
C VAL A 291 10.71 -2.22 -8.00
N PRO A 292 9.98 -2.98 -7.16
CA PRO A 292 8.64 -2.61 -6.73
C PRO A 292 8.59 -1.21 -6.11
N TYR A 293 7.64 -0.41 -6.57
CA TYR A 293 7.45 0.96 -6.09
C TYR A 293 6.17 1.07 -5.27
N TYR A 294 6.29 1.63 -4.06
CA TYR A 294 5.25 1.74 -3.04
C TYR A 294 4.98 3.21 -2.77
N VAL A 295 3.78 3.73 -3.02
CA VAL A 295 3.50 5.19 -2.89
C VAL A 295 2.35 5.49 -1.93
N LEU A 296 2.44 6.60 -1.22
CA LEU A 296 1.40 7.10 -0.32
C LEU A 296 0.45 8.04 -1.07
N GLY A 297 -0.62 7.49 -1.64
CA GLY A 297 -1.49 8.24 -2.57
C GLY A 297 -0.92 8.28 -3.98
N PRO A 298 -0.49 9.45 -4.52
CA PRO A 298 -0.35 10.74 -3.84
C PRO A 298 -1.64 11.60 -3.79
N LEU A 299 -1.75 12.51 -2.81
CA LEU A 299 -2.74 13.59 -2.83
C LEU A 299 -2.42 14.56 -3.97
N VAL A 300 -3.42 14.80 -4.82
CA VAL A 300 -3.30 15.73 -5.95
C VAL A 300 -3.71 17.16 -5.64
N THR A 301 -4.22 17.39 -4.42
CA THR A 301 -4.65 18.70 -3.92
C THR A 301 -4.69 18.67 -2.38
N ASP A 302 -4.35 19.80 -1.76
CA ASP A 302 -4.25 19.94 -0.30
C ASP A 302 -5.53 20.50 0.35
N ILE A 303 -6.58 20.77 -0.43
CA ILE A 303 -7.79 21.48 0.03
C ILE A 303 -8.95 20.56 0.44
N ALA A 304 -8.71 19.24 0.48
CA ALA A 304 -9.75 18.22 0.56
C ALA A 304 -9.79 17.47 1.89
N SER A 305 -9.28 18.03 2.99
CA SER A 305 -9.30 17.38 4.31
C SER A 305 -10.69 16.87 4.69
N GLY A 306 -10.76 15.65 5.23
CA GLY A 306 -12.01 14.89 5.41
C GLY A 306 -12.39 14.03 4.19
N HIS A 307 -11.76 14.31 3.04
CA HIS A 307 -11.95 13.63 1.75
C HIS A 307 -10.61 13.28 1.08
N ASP A 308 -9.53 13.22 1.85
CA ASP A 308 -8.20 12.95 1.30
C ASP A 308 -8.09 11.56 0.69
N HIS A 309 -8.84 10.56 1.18
CA HIS A 309 -9.03 9.27 0.49
C HIS A 309 -9.51 9.41 -0.97
N ILE A 310 -10.36 10.39 -1.28
CA ILE A 310 -10.84 10.66 -2.66
C ILE A 310 -9.77 11.42 -3.44
N ALA A 311 -9.24 12.51 -2.88
CA ALA A 311 -8.22 13.31 -3.53
C ALA A 311 -6.98 12.49 -3.89
N SER A 312 -6.54 11.63 -2.98
CA SER A 312 -5.39 10.75 -3.19
C SER A 312 -5.69 9.55 -4.09
N ALA A 313 -6.91 9.01 -4.10
CA ALA A 313 -7.28 7.92 -5.03
C ALA A 313 -7.11 8.33 -6.51
N ILE A 314 -7.27 9.62 -6.83
CA ILE A 314 -7.01 10.17 -8.16
C ILE A 314 -5.51 10.02 -8.52
N GLY A 315 -4.62 10.46 -7.63
CA GLY A 315 -3.18 10.32 -7.83
C GLY A 315 -2.73 8.86 -7.80
N ALA A 316 -3.32 8.05 -6.93
CA ALA A 316 -3.05 6.62 -6.82
C ALA A 316 -3.40 5.86 -8.11
N ALA A 317 -4.51 6.21 -8.77
CA ALA A 317 -4.90 5.59 -10.05
C ALA A 317 -3.89 5.92 -11.17
N VAL A 318 -3.45 7.17 -11.25
CA VAL A 318 -2.41 7.59 -12.21
C VAL A 318 -1.08 6.90 -11.89
N SER A 319 -0.70 6.86 -10.62
CA SER A 319 0.52 6.21 -10.15
C SER A 319 0.53 4.73 -10.50
N ALA A 320 -0.58 4.04 -10.20
CA ALA A 320 -0.78 2.65 -10.57
C ALA A 320 -0.63 2.51 -12.09
N SER A 321 -1.31 3.30 -12.91
CA SER A 321 -1.19 3.21 -14.39
C SER A 321 0.23 3.36 -14.93
N GLU A 322 1.11 4.09 -14.22
CA GLU A 322 2.49 4.37 -14.60
C GLU A 322 3.50 3.35 -14.04
N GLY A 323 3.03 2.30 -13.35
CA GLY A 323 3.85 1.18 -12.92
C GLY A 323 4.18 1.16 -11.43
N VAL A 324 3.42 1.85 -10.59
CA VAL A 324 3.41 1.58 -9.14
C VAL A 324 2.82 0.20 -8.87
N ASP A 325 3.35 -0.46 -7.83
CA ASP A 325 3.11 -1.87 -7.54
C ASP A 325 2.34 -2.08 -6.22
N LEU A 326 2.52 -1.18 -5.25
CA LEU A 326 1.80 -1.12 -3.99
C LEU A 326 1.32 0.32 -3.74
N LEU A 327 0.07 0.48 -3.33
CA LEU A 327 -0.50 1.78 -2.95
C LEU A 327 -0.77 1.79 -1.46
N CYS A 328 -0.18 2.73 -0.73
CA CYS A 328 -0.58 3.01 0.65
C CYS A 328 -1.83 3.85 0.60
N TYR A 329 -2.89 3.35 1.22
CA TYR A 329 -4.16 4.05 1.26
C TYR A 329 -4.07 5.36 2.05
N LEU A 330 -5.11 6.18 1.89
CA LEU A 330 -5.43 7.27 2.79
C LEU A 330 -6.86 7.12 3.24
N THR A 331 -7.14 7.55 4.47
CA THR A 331 -8.49 7.55 5.03
C THR A 331 -9.12 8.95 4.94
N PRO A 332 -10.43 9.08 5.17
CA PRO A 332 -11.06 10.38 5.45
C PRO A 332 -10.36 11.18 6.56
N SER A 333 -9.74 10.49 7.52
CA SER A 333 -9.13 11.10 8.72
C SER A 333 -7.72 11.64 8.50
N GLU A 334 -7.12 11.45 7.31
CA GLU A 334 -5.80 11.99 7.01
C GLU A 334 -5.77 13.49 7.35
N HIS A 335 -4.66 13.95 7.94
CA HIS A 335 -4.48 15.32 8.45
C HIS A 335 -5.40 15.77 9.59
N LEU A 336 -6.29 14.90 10.09
CA LEU A 336 -7.29 15.26 11.09
C LEU A 336 -7.22 14.43 12.38
N ALA A 337 -7.15 13.09 12.26
CA ALA A 337 -7.19 12.19 13.41
C ALA A 337 -6.70 10.77 13.08
N LEU A 338 -6.60 9.90 14.09
CA LEU A 338 -6.52 8.46 13.85
C LEU A 338 -7.85 7.96 13.24
N PRO A 339 -7.83 7.10 12.21
CA PRO A 339 -9.03 6.60 11.60
C PRO A 339 -9.73 5.57 12.48
N ASN A 340 -11.06 5.54 12.40
CA ASN A 340 -11.88 4.44 12.90
C ASN A 340 -12.06 3.33 11.84
N ALA A 341 -12.74 2.24 12.20
CA ALA A 341 -12.93 1.08 11.33
C ALA A 341 -13.70 1.38 10.02
N GLU A 342 -14.72 2.24 10.05
CA GLU A 342 -15.45 2.62 8.84
C GLU A 342 -14.60 3.48 7.90
N GLU A 343 -13.75 4.33 8.46
CA GLU A 343 -12.80 5.16 7.70
C GLU A 343 -11.68 4.32 7.08
N VAL A 344 -11.23 3.26 7.77
CA VAL A 344 -10.34 2.23 7.21
C VAL A 344 -10.99 1.55 6.01
N LYS A 345 -12.25 1.13 6.14
CA LYS A 345 -13.02 0.56 5.02
C LYS A 345 -13.11 1.56 3.86
N ALA A 346 -13.49 2.80 4.12
CA ALA A 346 -13.66 3.83 3.09
C ALA A 346 -12.36 4.07 2.29
N GLY A 347 -11.22 4.21 2.99
CA GLY A 347 -9.91 4.33 2.35
C GLY A 347 -9.55 3.10 1.52
N LEU A 348 -9.75 1.90 2.06
CA LEU A 348 -9.40 0.65 1.37
C LEU A 348 -10.20 0.48 0.08
N ILE A 349 -11.51 0.74 0.11
CA ILE A 349 -12.37 0.65 -1.08
C ILE A 349 -11.95 1.68 -2.14
N ALA A 350 -11.66 2.93 -1.74
CA ALA A 350 -11.18 3.96 -2.67
C ALA A 350 -9.88 3.53 -3.38
N TYR A 351 -8.95 2.93 -2.65
CA TYR A 351 -7.67 2.48 -3.20
C TYR A 351 -7.77 1.18 -3.99
N ARG A 352 -8.70 0.29 -3.66
CA ARG A 352 -9.00 -0.89 -4.49
C ARG A 352 -9.54 -0.47 -5.86
N ILE A 353 -10.38 0.58 -5.89
CA ILE A 353 -10.86 1.19 -7.15
C ILE A 353 -9.69 1.80 -7.92
N ALA A 354 -8.82 2.57 -7.27
CA ALA A 354 -7.66 3.20 -7.90
C ALA A 354 -6.67 2.16 -8.47
N ALA A 355 -6.37 1.11 -7.70
CA ALA A 355 -5.52 0.00 -8.11
C ALA A 355 -6.07 -0.68 -9.37
N HIS A 356 -7.36 -1.04 -9.38
CA HIS A 356 -8.01 -1.67 -10.53
C HIS A 356 -8.06 -0.74 -11.76
N ALA A 357 -8.32 0.55 -11.55
CA ALA A 357 -8.30 1.55 -12.61
C ALA A 357 -6.92 1.67 -13.28
N GLY A 358 -5.84 1.65 -12.49
CA GLY A 358 -4.47 1.61 -13.02
C GLY A 358 -4.15 0.28 -13.71
N ASP A 359 -4.63 -0.84 -13.18
CA ASP A 359 -4.42 -2.16 -13.78
C ASP A 359 -5.13 -2.32 -15.14
N LEU A 360 -6.26 -1.64 -15.36
CA LEU A 360 -6.92 -1.55 -16.68
C LEU A 360 -6.05 -0.87 -17.75
N VAL A 361 -5.01 -0.15 -17.34
CA VAL A 361 -3.98 0.41 -18.22
C VAL A 361 -2.79 -0.55 -18.32
N LYS A 362 -2.26 -1.02 -17.19
CA LYS A 362 -1.03 -1.84 -17.12
C LYS A 362 -1.18 -3.27 -17.68
N ILE A 363 -2.28 -3.93 -17.34
CA ILE A 363 -2.49 -5.38 -17.51
C ILE A 363 -3.92 -5.68 -17.97
N ARG A 364 -4.45 -4.82 -18.85
CA ARG A 364 -5.85 -4.79 -19.27
C ARG A 364 -6.44 -6.17 -19.56
N ASP A 365 -5.77 -6.98 -20.37
CA ASP A 365 -6.25 -8.29 -20.82
C ASP A 365 -6.54 -9.26 -19.66
N LYS A 366 -5.84 -9.09 -18.54
CA LYS A 366 -6.01 -9.88 -17.32
C LYS A 366 -7.21 -9.42 -16.51
N VAL A 367 -7.38 -8.11 -16.33
CA VAL A 367 -8.35 -7.55 -15.35
C VAL A 367 -9.69 -7.11 -15.94
N ILE A 368 -9.75 -6.80 -17.25
CA ILE A 368 -10.97 -6.30 -17.93
C ILE A 368 -12.16 -7.27 -17.84
N LYS A 369 -11.90 -8.55 -17.62
CA LYS A 369 -12.94 -9.59 -17.49
C LYS A 369 -13.93 -9.29 -16.35
N TRP A 370 -13.49 -8.60 -15.29
CA TRP A 370 -14.37 -8.20 -14.18
C TRP A 370 -15.36 -7.12 -14.65
N ASP A 371 -14.87 -6.04 -15.28
CA ASP A 371 -15.69 -4.97 -15.84
C ASP A 371 -16.66 -5.47 -16.92
N MET A 372 -16.24 -6.42 -17.76
CA MET A 372 -17.11 -7.02 -18.78
C MET A 372 -18.30 -7.73 -18.16
N LYS A 373 -18.09 -8.57 -17.14
CA LYS A 373 -19.17 -9.27 -16.42
C LYS A 373 -20.09 -8.29 -15.68
N MET A 374 -19.51 -7.28 -15.02
CA MET A 374 -20.27 -6.21 -14.37
C MET A 374 -21.12 -5.42 -15.38
N THR A 375 -20.56 -5.11 -16.55
CA THR A 375 -21.26 -4.39 -17.63
C THR A 375 -22.39 -5.21 -18.21
N GLU A 376 -22.17 -6.51 -18.41
CA GLU A 376 -23.23 -7.42 -18.85
C GLU A 376 -24.37 -7.47 -17.82
N ALA A 377 -24.06 -7.69 -16.54
CA ALA A 377 -25.05 -7.73 -15.48
C ALA A 377 -25.87 -6.42 -15.39
N ARG A 378 -25.21 -5.25 -15.49
CA ARG A 378 -25.89 -3.95 -15.56
C ARG A 378 -26.82 -3.84 -16.76
N ARG A 379 -26.34 -4.24 -17.94
CA ARG A 379 -27.09 -4.14 -19.20
C ARG A 379 -28.31 -5.06 -19.22
N THR A 380 -28.23 -6.21 -18.57
CA THR A 380 -29.33 -7.19 -18.48
C THR A 380 -30.15 -7.04 -17.20
N LEU A 381 -29.88 -6.03 -16.37
CA LEU A 381 -30.54 -5.82 -15.09
C LEU A 381 -30.50 -7.07 -14.18
N ASP A 382 -29.37 -7.79 -14.22
CA ASP A 382 -29.06 -8.87 -13.30
C ASP A 382 -28.46 -8.27 -12.04
N TRP A 383 -29.35 -7.86 -11.12
CA TRP A 383 -28.99 -7.21 -9.88
C TRP A 383 -28.20 -8.14 -8.96
N GLU A 384 -28.56 -9.42 -8.88
CA GLU A 384 -27.82 -10.38 -8.06
C GLU A 384 -26.34 -10.45 -8.49
N THR A 385 -26.09 -10.64 -9.78
CA THR A 385 -24.72 -10.67 -10.31
C THR A 385 -24.02 -9.32 -10.18
N GLN A 386 -24.71 -8.20 -10.47
CA GLN A 386 -24.14 -6.86 -10.33
C GLN A 386 -23.70 -6.57 -8.88
N LEU A 387 -24.53 -6.91 -7.90
CA LEU A 387 -24.23 -6.71 -6.49
C LEU A 387 -23.06 -7.59 -6.05
N ALA A 388 -23.08 -8.89 -6.39
CA ALA A 388 -22.02 -9.83 -6.06
C ALA A 388 -20.65 -9.46 -6.68
N LEU A 389 -20.66 -8.87 -7.88
CA LEU A 389 -19.44 -8.41 -8.55
C LEU A 389 -18.96 -7.03 -8.10
N SER A 390 -19.67 -6.33 -7.22
CA SER A 390 -19.23 -5.01 -6.75
C SER A 390 -17.99 -5.13 -5.85
N ILE A 391 -17.12 -4.12 -5.84
CA ILE A 391 -15.96 -4.08 -4.92
C ILE A 391 -16.41 -4.09 -3.45
N ASP A 392 -17.57 -3.47 -3.17
CA ASP A 392 -18.27 -3.56 -1.88
C ASP A 392 -19.71 -4.02 -2.11
N PRO A 393 -19.96 -5.34 -2.14
CA PRO A 393 -21.31 -5.89 -2.33
C PRO A 393 -22.31 -5.45 -1.26
N GLU A 394 -21.86 -5.30 -0.01
CA GLU A 394 -22.71 -4.91 1.12
C GLU A 394 -23.25 -3.49 0.94
N GLU A 395 -22.38 -2.53 0.63
CA GLU A 395 -22.81 -1.15 0.40
C GLU A 395 -23.62 -1.00 -0.90
N ALA A 396 -23.24 -1.72 -1.96
CA ALA A 396 -24.01 -1.74 -3.21
C ALA A 396 -25.45 -2.24 -2.97
N ALA A 397 -25.61 -3.31 -2.19
CA ALA A 397 -26.92 -3.88 -1.86
C ALA A 397 -27.74 -2.91 -0.99
N LYS A 398 -27.12 -2.30 0.02
CA LYS A 398 -27.75 -1.29 0.88
C LYS A 398 -28.24 -0.09 0.09
N ILE A 399 -27.45 0.43 -0.86
CA ILE A 399 -27.85 1.54 -1.73
C ILE A 399 -29.03 1.13 -2.62
N HIS A 400 -28.96 -0.05 -3.23
CA HIS A 400 -30.00 -0.57 -4.11
C HIS A 400 -31.34 -0.75 -3.38
N SER A 401 -31.34 -1.28 -2.15
CA SER A 401 -32.57 -1.54 -1.40
C SER A 401 -33.19 -0.32 -0.74
N ARG A 402 -32.51 0.83 -0.67
CA ARG A 402 -32.91 1.95 0.21
C ARG A 402 -34.21 2.68 -0.19
N THR A 403 -34.70 2.51 -1.42
CA THR A 403 -35.84 3.29 -1.96
C THR A 403 -37.06 2.45 -2.37
N GLY A 404 -37.27 1.28 -1.76
CA GLY A 404 -38.46 0.45 -2.07
C GLY A 404 -38.48 -0.04 -3.51
N GLN A 405 -37.30 -0.34 -4.07
CA GLN A 405 -37.15 -0.85 -5.43
C GLN A 405 -37.86 -2.19 -5.59
N HIS A 406 -38.41 -2.44 -6.79
CA HIS A 406 -39.02 -3.73 -7.10
C HIS A 406 -38.01 -4.87 -6.89
N PRO A 407 -38.40 -5.98 -6.24
CA PRO A 407 -37.50 -7.10 -6.02
C PRO A 407 -37.25 -7.87 -7.33
N GLY A 408 -36.09 -8.51 -7.43
CA GLY A 408 -35.72 -9.42 -8.52
C GLY A 408 -34.89 -8.78 -9.64
N ASN A 409 -34.52 -9.59 -10.63
CA ASN A 409 -33.81 -9.18 -11.83
C ASN A 409 -34.78 -8.66 -12.91
N ASN A 410 -34.25 -8.00 -13.94
CA ASN A 410 -35.02 -7.41 -15.05
C ASN A 410 -35.97 -6.27 -14.64
N VAL A 411 -35.68 -5.62 -13.51
CA VAL A 411 -36.43 -4.44 -13.02
C VAL A 411 -35.52 -3.21 -13.02
N PRO A 412 -36.04 -2.02 -13.33
CA PRO A 412 -35.24 -0.81 -13.35
C PRO A 412 -34.93 -0.32 -11.94
N CYS A 413 -33.88 0.50 -11.81
CA CYS A 413 -33.62 1.23 -10.57
C CYS A 413 -34.54 2.44 -10.41
N THR A 414 -34.58 2.96 -9.19
CA THR A 414 -35.41 4.11 -8.82
C THR A 414 -34.97 5.43 -9.45
N MET A 415 -33.77 5.49 -10.05
CA MET A 415 -33.28 6.70 -10.72
C MET A 415 -34.02 7.00 -12.03
N CYS A 416 -34.26 5.99 -12.88
CA CYS A 416 -34.98 6.16 -14.14
C CYS A 416 -36.39 5.54 -14.15
N GLY A 417 -36.67 4.55 -13.29
CA GLY A 417 -37.92 3.81 -13.30
C GLY A 417 -38.27 3.27 -14.69
N GLY A 418 -39.48 3.56 -15.17
CA GLY A 418 -39.96 3.12 -16.49
C GLY A 418 -39.15 3.65 -17.68
N ALA A 419 -38.38 4.73 -17.51
CA ALA A 419 -37.51 5.29 -18.55
C ALA A 419 -36.12 4.62 -18.60
N CYS A 420 -35.95 3.46 -17.97
CA CYS A 420 -34.67 2.74 -17.97
C CYS A 420 -34.23 2.38 -19.38
N VAL A 421 -33.05 2.86 -19.76
CA VAL A 421 -32.45 2.65 -21.10
C VAL A 421 -32.24 1.17 -21.43
N TYR A 422 -32.00 0.33 -20.41
CA TYR A 422 -31.82 -1.11 -20.56
C TYR A 422 -33.14 -1.89 -20.71
N MET A 423 -34.30 -1.24 -20.55
CA MET A 423 -35.60 -1.82 -20.85
C MET A 423 -36.23 -1.20 -22.08
N MET A 424 -36.27 0.13 -22.15
CA MET A 424 -37.06 0.87 -23.14
C MET A 424 -36.64 0.57 -24.59
N LEU A 425 -35.34 0.64 -24.90
CA LEU A 425 -34.85 0.34 -26.25
C LEU A 425 -34.90 -1.16 -26.61
N PRO A 426 -34.51 -2.11 -25.71
CA PRO A 426 -34.71 -3.53 -25.98
C PRO A 426 -36.17 -3.94 -26.21
N GLN A 427 -37.13 -3.34 -25.48
CA GLN A 427 -38.56 -3.56 -25.72
C GLN A 427 -38.98 -3.09 -27.11
N GLN A 428 -38.51 -1.91 -27.55
CA GLN A 428 -38.79 -1.40 -28.90
C GLN A 428 -38.20 -2.30 -30.00
N LYS A 429 -36.95 -2.75 -29.85
CA LYS A 429 -36.32 -3.70 -30.80
C LYS A 429 -37.11 -5.01 -30.89
N ASN A 430 -37.58 -5.53 -29.75
CA ASN A 430 -38.40 -6.73 -29.73
C ASN A 430 -39.76 -6.54 -30.40
N TYR A 431 -40.35 -5.34 -30.30
CA TYR A 431 -41.60 -4.99 -30.97
C TYR A 431 -41.41 -4.97 -32.51
N GLU A 432 -40.35 -4.33 -33.01
CA GLU A 432 -40.02 -4.30 -34.44
C GLU A 432 -39.73 -5.70 -35.00
N ASN A 433 -38.96 -6.52 -34.29
CA ASN A 433 -38.67 -7.89 -34.70
C ASN A 433 -39.93 -8.78 -34.77
N LYS A 434 -40.87 -8.61 -33.85
CA LYS A 434 -42.16 -9.32 -33.88
C LYS A 434 -43.03 -8.88 -35.05
N ASN A 435 -43.03 -7.59 -35.38
CA ASN A 435 -43.78 -7.09 -36.54
C ASN A 435 -43.19 -7.56 -37.87
N LEU A 436 -41.86 -7.70 -37.99
CA LEU A 436 -41.23 -8.27 -39.18
C LEU A 436 -41.60 -9.75 -39.39
N GLN A 437 -41.69 -10.54 -38.32
CA GLN A 437 -42.10 -11.96 -38.37
C GLN A 437 -43.60 -12.18 -38.67
N GLN A 438 -44.43 -11.14 -38.59
CA GLN A 438 -45.86 -11.22 -38.94
C GLN A 438 -46.14 -10.81 -40.40
N VAL A 439 -45.13 -10.32 -41.12
CA VAL A 439 -45.23 -9.84 -42.51
C VAL A 439 -44.61 -10.83 -43.51
N GLU A 440 -43.92 -11.87 -43.03
CA GLU A 440 -43.56 -13.09 -43.78
C GLU A 440 -44.61 -14.20 -43.54
#